data_AF-A0A5R8WP77-F1
#
_entry.id   AF-A0A5R8WP77-F1
#
_cell.length_a   1.000
_cell.length_b   1.000
_cell.length_c   1.000
_cell.angle_alpha   90.00
_cell.angle_beta   90.00
_cell.angle_gamma   90.00
#
_symmetry.space_group_name_H-M   'P 1'
#
loop_
_entity.id
_entity.type
_entity.pdbx_description
1 polymer ?
#
loop_
_entity_poly.entity_id
_entity_poly.type
_entity_poly.pdbx_seq_one_letter_code
_entity_poly.pdbx_strand_id
1 'polypeptide(L)'
;MSGSPAAAQRLSPQVRQLVSQLRHKNQLQAERVGWAGTTPEQYKTFVALRDTATTDELLRLTHHANAVVRGYAGWALADRAYPQLPRVFQRYLHQLRKVTNQHGCIVGRNRLGPELYYRVAHDCFDPAGADSLTYARQLARLDSIILYQYPRHHLVRSALRGNAANPHRYAVVRNICQRNPDGVALEALAQYRRPEDIALIRAQGNAALGAIARFPDPTFWPLLTSFDLTAYAGEANRWRAEHYLPEYYRALASYRTTEAIGFIRSLYHQGRIVQPAILAVALADTQDPVYDALLLDLWATDKLMLLPVAKRLATTQPAAAARAFAQGLLAPGPYEPQEAYSYYRLDEQVIDLMLGHLQQHDSALVSVVCRQNIQTASFTPLKMFLEYARRHQLTSCKAAIMARLQQPNSPFDTFHLAETALSFHDPSLKPELIRVLTLHRSSWDRYNWPEAFRKLFAANDIHLAASPPTPESK
;
A
#
# COMPACT_ATOMS: atom_id res chain seq x y z
N MET A 1 -13.12 18.69 65.60
CA MET A 1 -13.01 19.11 64.19
C MET A 1 -13.10 17.88 63.31
N SER A 2 -14.32 17.54 62.91
CA SER A 2 -14.67 16.42 62.04
C SER A 2 -14.61 16.87 60.58
N GLY A 3 -13.61 16.40 59.84
CA GLY A 3 -13.47 16.64 58.41
C GLY A 3 -14.60 15.97 57.63
N SER A 4 -15.31 16.77 56.84
CA SER A 4 -16.43 16.35 56.00
C SER A 4 -15.97 15.39 54.87
N PRO A 5 -16.78 14.38 54.47
CA PRO A 5 -16.43 13.48 53.38
C PRO A 5 -16.44 14.22 52.05
N ALA A 6 -15.41 13.98 51.23
CA ALA A 6 -15.23 14.50 49.88
C ALA A 6 -16.55 14.49 49.08
N ALA A 7 -17.03 15.67 48.70
CA ALA A 7 -18.17 15.85 47.83
C ALA A 7 -17.95 15.08 46.52
N ALA A 8 -18.86 14.14 46.21
CA ALA A 8 -18.91 13.47 44.93
C ALA A 8 -19.17 14.51 43.81
N GLN A 9 -18.12 15.04 43.19
CA GLN A 9 -18.25 16.00 42.09
C GLN A 9 -19.02 15.34 40.93
N ARG A 10 -20.20 15.91 40.66
CA ARG A 10 -21.08 15.56 39.53
C ARG A 10 -20.49 16.12 38.24
N LEU A 11 -20.75 15.46 37.09
CA LEU A 11 -20.39 15.98 35.76
C LEU A 11 -20.85 17.44 35.62
N SER A 12 -20.04 18.30 35.02
CA SER A 12 -20.41 19.69 34.73
C SER A 12 -21.65 19.77 33.82
N PRO A 13 -22.42 20.88 33.85
CA PRO A 13 -23.60 21.05 33.00
C PRO A 13 -23.30 20.85 31.51
N GLN A 14 -22.19 21.41 31.04
CA GLN A 14 -21.76 21.31 29.64
C GLN A 14 -21.43 19.86 29.24
N VAL A 15 -20.67 19.14 30.08
CA VAL A 15 -20.37 17.71 29.84
C VAL A 15 -21.65 16.87 29.85
N ARG A 16 -22.63 17.16 30.71
CA ARG A 16 -23.93 16.46 30.70
C ARG A 16 -24.69 16.67 29.39
N GLN A 17 -24.67 17.88 28.85
CA GLN A 17 -25.30 18.18 27.56
C GLN A 17 -24.66 17.41 26.42
N LEU A 18 -23.32 17.43 26.32
CA LEU A 18 -22.57 16.68 25.31
C LEU A 18 -22.82 15.17 25.42
N VAL A 19 -22.83 14.63 26.64
CA VAL A 19 -23.18 13.22 26.89
C VAL A 19 -24.59 12.90 26.40
N SER A 20 -25.56 13.80 26.61
CA SER A 20 -26.93 13.62 26.10
C SER A 20 -26.98 13.54 24.57
N GLN A 21 -26.24 14.42 23.89
CA GLN A 21 -26.15 14.42 22.42
C GLN A 21 -25.53 13.11 21.89
N LEU A 22 -24.41 12.68 22.47
CA LEU A 22 -23.75 11.42 22.10
C LEU A 22 -24.67 10.21 22.29
N ARG A 23 -25.46 10.20 23.39
CA ARG A 23 -26.44 9.15 23.68
C ARG A 23 -27.59 9.13 22.68
N HIS A 24 -28.00 10.29 22.17
CA HIS A 24 -29.14 10.37 21.26
C HIS A 24 -28.84 9.66 19.93
N LYS A 25 -27.69 9.96 19.30
CA LYS A 25 -27.28 9.28 18.06
C LYS A 25 -26.82 7.83 18.31
N ASN A 26 -26.23 7.56 19.47
CA ASN A 26 -25.83 6.24 19.95
C ASN A 26 -24.99 5.42 18.96
N GLN A 27 -24.03 6.07 18.29
CA GLN A 27 -23.04 5.43 17.43
C GLN A 27 -21.66 6.04 17.69
N LEU A 28 -20.62 5.22 17.61
CA LEU A 28 -19.23 5.64 17.72
C LEU A 28 -18.67 5.83 16.29
N GLN A 29 -18.57 7.07 15.85
CA GLN A 29 -18.20 7.45 14.48
C GLN A 29 -16.81 8.08 14.48
N ALA A 30 -15.97 7.71 13.53
CA ALA A 30 -14.66 8.32 13.30
C ALA A 30 -14.78 9.72 12.67
N GLU A 31 -13.64 10.40 12.49
CA GLU A 31 -13.55 11.75 11.95
C GLU A 31 -14.12 11.86 10.53
N ARG A 32 -13.96 10.81 9.71
CA ARG A 32 -14.40 10.78 8.32
C ARG A 32 -15.26 9.55 8.10
N VAL A 33 -16.52 9.77 7.76
CA VAL A 33 -17.49 8.68 7.51
C VAL A 33 -18.27 8.90 6.22
N GLY A 34 -18.79 7.81 5.65
CA GLY A 34 -19.57 7.82 4.40
C GLY A 34 -18.71 7.89 3.14
N TRP A 35 -19.37 7.93 1.98
CA TRP A 35 -18.71 7.87 0.66
C TRP A 35 -17.78 9.06 0.40
N ALA A 36 -18.16 10.26 0.84
CA ALA A 36 -17.38 11.48 0.68
C ALA A 36 -16.42 11.77 1.86
N GLY A 37 -16.33 10.88 2.86
CA GLY A 37 -15.44 11.08 4.01
C GLY A 37 -15.79 12.30 4.86
N THR A 38 -17.07 12.61 5.02
CA THR A 38 -17.54 13.81 5.75
C THR A 38 -17.36 13.66 7.26
N THR A 39 -17.13 14.77 7.97
CA THR A 39 -17.08 14.79 9.43
C THR A 39 -18.46 14.84 10.06
N PRO A 40 -18.90 13.79 10.78
CA PRO A 40 -20.25 13.72 11.31
C PRO A 40 -20.40 14.57 12.58
N GLU A 41 -21.62 15.07 12.84
CA GLU A 41 -21.95 15.82 14.05
C GLU A 41 -21.63 15.05 15.35
N GLN A 42 -21.75 13.72 15.30
CA GLN A 42 -21.39 12.86 16.42
C GLN A 42 -19.89 12.96 16.77
N TYR A 43 -19.01 13.03 15.76
CA TYR A 43 -17.57 13.18 15.99
C TYR A 43 -17.25 14.60 16.47
N LYS A 44 -17.91 15.64 15.94
CA LYS A 44 -17.77 17.01 16.45
C LYS A 44 -18.16 17.11 17.93
N THR A 45 -19.24 16.43 18.31
CA THR A 45 -19.68 16.33 19.71
C THR A 45 -18.64 15.62 20.58
N PHE A 46 -17.99 14.56 20.06
CA PHE A 46 -16.88 13.90 20.73
C PHE A 46 -15.68 14.84 20.93
N VAL A 47 -15.28 15.59 19.91
CA VAL A 47 -14.19 16.57 20.01
C VAL A 47 -14.51 17.60 21.09
N ALA A 48 -15.73 18.13 21.11
CA ALA A 48 -16.17 19.05 22.16
C ALA A 48 -16.13 18.40 23.56
N LEU A 49 -16.53 17.13 23.70
CA LEU A 49 -16.42 16.39 24.96
C LEU A 49 -14.96 16.23 25.39
N ARG A 50 -14.08 15.83 24.46
CA ARG A 50 -12.65 15.66 24.70
C ARG A 50 -12.01 16.96 25.13
N ASP A 51 -12.40 18.09 24.58
CA ASP A 51 -11.76 19.37 24.87
C ASP A 51 -12.34 20.02 26.14
N THR A 52 -13.61 19.77 26.45
CA THR A 52 -14.30 20.37 27.61
C THR A 52 -14.12 19.58 28.90
N ALA A 53 -14.22 18.25 28.86
CA ALA A 53 -14.29 17.43 30.08
C ALA A 53 -12.96 17.37 30.81
N THR A 54 -12.97 17.44 32.13
CA THR A 54 -11.79 17.13 32.96
C THR A 54 -11.44 15.64 32.87
N THR A 55 -10.20 15.28 33.20
CA THR A 55 -9.79 13.86 33.25
C THR A 55 -10.66 13.04 34.21
N ASP A 56 -11.05 13.61 35.35
CA ASP A 56 -11.92 12.94 36.32
C ASP A 56 -13.33 12.69 35.78
N GLU A 57 -13.90 13.66 35.05
CA GLU A 57 -15.17 13.47 34.36
C GLU A 57 -15.07 12.38 33.29
N LEU A 58 -14.02 12.39 32.46
CA LEU A 58 -13.79 11.34 31.46
C LEU A 58 -13.66 9.96 32.12
N LEU A 59 -12.90 9.85 33.22
CA LEU A 59 -12.78 8.60 33.98
C LEU A 59 -14.14 8.12 34.50
N ARG A 60 -14.98 9.00 35.04
CA ARG A 60 -16.36 8.64 35.44
C ARG A 60 -17.18 8.18 34.23
N LEU A 61 -17.05 8.85 33.08
CA LEU A 61 -17.78 8.50 31.86
C LEU A 61 -17.36 7.15 31.26
N THR A 62 -16.14 6.66 31.54
CA THR A 62 -15.77 5.28 31.18
C THR A 62 -16.57 4.19 31.93
N HIS A 63 -17.34 4.58 32.96
CA HIS A 63 -18.28 3.71 33.68
C HIS A 63 -19.76 4.00 33.34
N HIS A 64 -20.03 4.94 32.43
CA HIS A 64 -21.39 5.33 32.07
C HIS A 64 -22.21 4.15 31.52
N ALA A 65 -23.54 4.13 31.73
CA ALA A 65 -24.39 3.01 31.33
C ALA A 65 -24.42 2.78 29.80
N ASN A 66 -24.40 3.86 29.03
CA ASN A 66 -24.35 3.87 27.57
C ASN A 66 -22.93 3.56 27.05
N ALA A 67 -22.80 2.58 26.14
CA ALA A 67 -21.52 2.11 25.63
C ALA A 67 -20.78 3.10 24.72
N VAL A 68 -21.52 3.94 23.96
CA VAL A 68 -20.93 4.97 23.09
C VAL A 68 -20.26 6.05 23.91
N VAL A 69 -20.92 6.49 24.99
CA VAL A 69 -20.34 7.45 25.95
C VAL A 69 -19.06 6.89 26.57
N ARG A 70 -19.06 5.60 26.97
CA ARG A 70 -17.84 4.93 27.44
C ARG A 70 -16.75 4.93 26.37
N GLY A 71 -17.08 4.54 25.14
CA GLY A 71 -16.14 4.50 24.03
C GLY A 71 -15.47 5.84 23.79
N TYR A 72 -16.26 6.91 23.65
CA TYR A 72 -15.73 8.27 23.46
C TYR A 72 -14.94 8.79 24.66
N ALA A 73 -15.34 8.48 25.89
CA ALA A 73 -14.52 8.81 27.06
C ALA A 73 -13.17 8.09 27.06
N GLY A 74 -13.15 6.82 26.62
CA GLY A 74 -11.92 6.07 26.41
C GLY A 74 -11.03 6.68 25.33
N TRP A 75 -11.62 7.06 24.19
CA TRP A 75 -10.92 7.76 23.12
C TRP A 75 -10.35 9.10 23.59
N ALA A 76 -11.12 9.90 24.32
CA ALA A 76 -10.62 11.17 24.85
C ALA A 76 -9.45 11.00 25.82
N LEU A 77 -9.46 9.93 26.64
CA LEU A 77 -8.32 9.58 27.50
C LEU A 77 -7.11 9.09 26.69
N ALA A 78 -7.33 8.39 25.57
CA ALA A 78 -6.28 8.00 24.65
C ALA A 78 -5.63 9.23 23.99
N ASP A 79 -6.43 10.13 23.41
CA ASP A 79 -5.99 11.39 22.78
C ASP A 79 -5.20 12.30 23.73
N ARG A 80 -5.40 12.16 25.04
CA ARG A 80 -4.68 12.89 26.10
C ARG A 80 -3.48 12.12 26.65
N ALA A 81 -3.08 11.03 26.01
CA ALA A 81 -2.01 10.14 26.46
C ALA A 81 -2.12 9.73 27.94
N TYR A 82 -3.35 9.47 28.42
CA TYR A 82 -3.60 9.28 29.86
C TYR A 82 -2.71 8.15 30.45
N PRO A 83 -1.91 8.42 31.52
CA PRO A 83 -0.92 7.47 32.02
C PRO A 83 -1.49 6.14 32.54
N GLN A 84 -2.76 6.12 32.95
CA GLN A 84 -3.43 4.90 33.42
C GLN A 84 -4.42 4.32 32.41
N LEU A 85 -4.32 4.69 31.12
CA LEU A 85 -5.12 4.09 30.05
C LEU A 85 -5.12 2.54 30.07
N PRO A 86 -4.02 1.84 30.39
CA PRO A 86 -4.02 0.38 30.51
C PRO A 86 -5.07 -0.18 31.46
N ARG A 87 -5.42 0.53 32.55
CA ARG A 87 -6.50 0.11 33.48
C ARG A 87 -7.88 0.21 32.84
N VAL A 88 -8.12 1.28 32.07
CA VAL A 88 -9.37 1.47 31.30
C VAL A 88 -9.48 0.37 30.24
N PHE A 89 -8.39 0.12 29.53
CA PHE A 89 -8.31 -0.90 28.49
C PHE A 89 -8.58 -2.31 29.02
N GLN A 90 -7.93 -2.73 30.12
CA GLN A 90 -8.16 -4.03 30.75
C GLN A 90 -9.65 -4.23 31.11
N ARG A 91 -10.28 -3.20 31.67
CA ARG A 91 -11.73 -3.24 31.95
C ARG A 91 -12.55 -3.39 30.67
N TYR A 92 -12.19 -2.70 29.59
CA TYR A 92 -12.89 -2.82 28.31
C TYR A 92 -12.71 -4.19 27.64
N LEU A 93 -11.59 -4.87 27.86
CA LEU A 93 -11.38 -6.25 27.40
C LEU A 93 -12.28 -7.25 28.14
N HIS A 94 -12.51 -7.06 29.44
CA HIS A 94 -13.45 -7.88 30.21
C HIS A 94 -14.91 -7.65 29.82
N GLN A 95 -15.25 -6.45 29.34
CA GLN A 95 -16.61 -6.13 28.93
C GLN A 95 -16.93 -6.67 27.54
N LEU A 96 -17.85 -7.64 27.48
CA LEU A 96 -18.26 -8.25 26.21
C LEU A 96 -19.28 -7.41 25.42
N ARG A 97 -19.72 -6.26 25.96
CA ARG A 97 -20.74 -5.40 25.33
C ARG A 97 -20.20 -4.81 24.03
N LYS A 98 -20.99 -4.94 22.98
CA LYS A 98 -20.70 -4.34 21.66
C LYS A 98 -21.31 -2.94 21.55
N VAL A 99 -20.69 -2.10 20.73
CA VAL A 99 -21.16 -0.78 20.32
C VAL A 99 -21.25 -0.75 18.80
N THR A 100 -22.27 -0.08 18.26
CA THR A 100 -22.30 0.21 16.83
C THR A 100 -21.27 1.29 16.54
N ASN A 101 -20.39 1.04 15.59
CA ASN A 101 -19.35 1.96 15.19
C ASN A 101 -19.35 2.20 13.68
N GLN A 102 -18.72 3.29 13.24
CA GLN A 102 -18.54 3.60 11.83
C GLN A 102 -17.18 4.23 11.58
N HIS A 103 -16.39 3.60 10.73
CA HIS A 103 -15.08 4.04 10.29
C HIS A 103 -15.11 4.13 8.76
N GLY A 104 -15.03 5.33 8.19
CA GLY A 104 -15.24 5.52 6.75
C GLY A 104 -16.63 5.05 6.30
N CYS A 105 -16.67 4.21 5.26
CA CYS A 105 -17.89 3.59 4.75
C CYS A 105 -18.33 2.33 5.53
N ILE A 106 -17.51 1.85 6.47
CA ILE A 106 -17.75 0.57 7.16
C ILE A 106 -18.51 0.82 8.46
N VAL A 107 -19.71 0.25 8.56
CA VAL A 107 -20.51 0.21 9.80
C VAL A 107 -20.37 -1.17 10.43
N GLY A 108 -20.04 -1.21 11.73
CA GLY A 108 -19.78 -2.45 12.45
C GLY A 108 -20.45 -2.52 13.82
N ARG A 109 -20.24 -3.65 14.50
CA ARG A 109 -20.56 -3.83 15.93
C ARG A 109 -19.36 -4.43 16.67
N ASN A 110 -18.58 -3.56 17.30
CA ASN A 110 -17.31 -3.92 17.93
C ASN A 110 -17.36 -3.81 19.46
N ARG A 111 -16.42 -4.47 20.15
CA ARG A 111 -16.23 -4.31 21.60
C ARG A 111 -15.38 -3.06 21.86
N LEU A 112 -15.53 -2.46 23.05
CA LEU A 112 -14.79 -1.23 23.40
C LEU A 112 -13.27 -1.42 23.52
N GLY A 113 -12.81 -2.62 23.89
CA GLY A 113 -11.37 -2.91 23.98
C GLY A 113 -10.66 -2.68 22.64
N PRO A 114 -11.06 -3.38 21.57
CA PRO A 114 -10.56 -3.13 20.21
C PRO A 114 -10.66 -1.67 19.75
N GLU A 115 -11.82 -1.02 19.96
CA GLU A 115 -11.97 0.40 19.57
C GLU A 115 -10.96 1.31 20.29
N LEU A 116 -10.64 1.03 21.56
CA LEU A 116 -9.64 1.79 22.28
C LEU A 116 -8.21 1.45 21.83
N TYR A 117 -7.93 0.17 21.55
CA TYR A 117 -6.63 -0.27 21.06
C TYR A 117 -6.30 0.38 19.70
N TYR A 118 -7.23 0.31 18.75
CA TYR A 118 -7.03 0.88 17.42
C TYR A 118 -6.93 2.41 17.43
N ARG A 119 -7.65 3.09 18.34
CA ARG A 119 -7.48 4.53 18.55
C ARG A 119 -6.03 4.88 18.88
N VAL A 120 -5.41 4.14 19.80
CA VAL A 120 -4.00 4.36 20.17
C VAL A 120 -3.07 3.97 19.03
N ALA A 121 -3.29 2.79 18.42
CA ALA A 121 -2.38 2.23 17.43
C ALA A 121 -2.41 2.90 16.05
N HIS A 122 -3.52 3.54 15.68
CA HIS A 122 -3.71 4.10 14.33
C HIS A 122 -4.02 5.59 14.30
N ASP A 123 -4.79 6.11 15.28
CA ASP A 123 -5.24 7.50 15.22
C ASP A 123 -4.34 8.42 16.05
N CYS A 124 -3.73 7.91 17.14
CA CYS A 124 -2.87 8.71 18.02
C CYS A 124 -1.38 8.52 17.74
N PHE A 125 -0.98 7.30 17.34
CA PHE A 125 0.42 6.98 17.08
C PHE A 125 0.83 7.39 15.66
N ASP A 126 1.58 8.50 15.57
CA ASP A 126 2.34 8.88 14.39
C ASP A 126 3.84 8.65 14.68
N PRO A 127 4.52 7.72 13.97
CA PRO A 127 5.96 7.51 14.11
C PRO A 127 6.81 8.77 13.89
N ALA A 128 6.35 9.71 13.06
CA ALA A 128 7.02 10.97 12.78
C ALA A 128 6.56 12.12 13.70
N GLY A 129 5.55 11.88 14.54
CA GLY A 129 4.97 12.89 15.42
C GLY A 129 5.81 13.18 16.66
N ALA A 130 5.66 14.39 17.21
CA ALA A 130 6.35 14.82 18.43
C ALA A 130 6.05 13.93 19.66
N ASP A 131 4.85 13.35 19.72
CA ASP A 131 4.40 12.47 20.81
C ASP A 131 4.63 10.96 20.55
N SER A 132 5.34 10.61 19.47
CA SER A 132 5.55 9.22 19.02
C SER A 132 6.02 8.29 20.15
N LEU A 133 6.99 8.73 20.97
CA LEU A 133 7.53 7.94 22.09
C LEU A 133 6.49 7.70 23.19
N THR A 134 5.64 8.69 23.46
CA THR A 134 4.58 8.60 24.48
C THR A 134 3.56 7.54 24.07
N TYR A 135 3.08 7.60 22.83
CA TYR A 135 2.12 6.63 22.31
C TYR A 135 2.73 5.25 22.09
N ALA A 136 4.00 5.15 21.68
CA ALA A 136 4.72 3.88 21.59
C ALA A 136 4.78 3.17 22.96
N ARG A 137 5.10 3.90 24.03
CA ARG A 137 5.09 3.34 25.41
C ARG A 137 3.69 2.92 25.84
N GLN A 138 2.67 3.72 25.51
CA GLN A 138 1.29 3.39 25.85
C GLN A 138 0.83 2.12 25.13
N LEU A 139 1.06 2.03 23.82
CA LEU A 139 0.76 0.87 22.99
C LEU A 139 1.48 -0.38 23.51
N ALA A 140 2.78 -0.27 23.83
CA ALA A 140 3.52 -1.37 24.45
C ALA A 140 2.84 -1.87 25.74
N ARG A 141 2.31 -0.98 26.59
CA ARG A 141 1.58 -1.42 27.80
C ARG A 141 0.28 -2.14 27.47
N LEU A 142 -0.44 -1.71 26.42
CA LEU A 142 -1.66 -2.40 25.96
C LEU A 142 -1.33 -3.79 25.39
N ASP A 143 -0.27 -3.90 24.58
CA ASP A 143 0.21 -5.17 24.04
C ASP A 143 0.58 -6.15 25.14
N SER A 144 1.26 -5.70 26.19
CA SER A 144 1.58 -6.54 27.36
C SER A 144 0.30 -7.08 28.01
N ILE A 145 -0.74 -6.26 28.17
CA ILE A 145 -2.03 -6.75 28.71
C ILE A 145 -2.60 -7.86 27.82
N ILE A 146 -2.62 -7.65 26.51
CA ILE A 146 -3.14 -8.63 25.54
C ILE A 146 -2.35 -9.94 25.63
N LEU A 147 -1.03 -9.89 25.54
CA LEU A 147 -0.17 -11.07 25.46
C LEU A 147 -0.20 -11.90 26.76
N TYR A 148 -0.11 -11.25 27.93
CA TYR A 148 -0.04 -11.97 29.21
C TYR A 148 -1.40 -12.36 29.78
N GLN A 149 -2.43 -11.52 29.62
CA GLN A 149 -3.70 -11.72 30.30
C GLN A 149 -4.81 -12.24 29.36
N TYR A 150 -4.72 -11.98 28.06
CA TYR A 150 -5.74 -12.38 27.09
C TYR A 150 -5.15 -13.05 25.84
N PRO A 151 -4.34 -14.11 25.97
CA PRO A 151 -3.64 -14.76 24.84
C PRO A 151 -4.57 -15.43 23.81
N ARG A 152 -5.89 -15.46 24.05
CA ARG A 152 -6.93 -15.95 23.12
C ARG A 152 -7.76 -14.83 22.49
N HIS A 153 -7.47 -13.57 22.79
CA HIS A 153 -8.20 -12.44 22.24
C HIS A 153 -7.76 -12.15 20.81
N HIS A 154 -8.66 -11.71 19.93
CA HIS A 154 -8.32 -11.43 18.52
C HIS A 154 -7.25 -10.33 18.34
N LEU A 155 -7.07 -9.45 19.33
CA LEU A 155 -6.00 -8.45 19.34
C LEU A 155 -4.60 -9.04 19.54
N VAL A 156 -4.46 -10.32 19.90
CA VAL A 156 -3.16 -10.98 20.06
C VAL A 156 -2.33 -10.88 18.77
N ARG A 157 -2.95 -11.03 17.59
CA ARG A 157 -2.25 -10.87 16.32
C ARG A 157 -1.69 -9.46 16.12
N SER A 158 -2.41 -8.43 16.55
CA SER A 158 -1.92 -7.04 16.53
C SER A 158 -0.75 -6.84 17.50
N ALA A 159 -0.89 -7.34 18.74
CA ALA A 159 0.15 -7.23 19.76
C ALA A 159 1.43 -8.02 19.40
N LEU A 160 1.29 -9.16 18.73
CA LEU A 160 2.42 -9.96 18.22
C LEU A 160 3.17 -9.23 17.10
N ARG A 161 2.46 -8.59 16.16
CA ARG A 161 3.08 -7.78 15.10
C ARG A 161 3.84 -6.58 15.66
N GLY A 162 3.30 -5.93 16.69
CA GLY A 162 3.95 -4.82 17.39
C GLY A 162 5.05 -5.22 18.39
N ASN A 163 5.34 -6.52 18.56
CA ASN A 163 6.24 -7.00 19.61
C ASN A 163 7.71 -6.59 19.43
N ALA A 164 8.16 -6.38 18.19
CA ALA A 164 9.51 -5.94 17.82
C ALA A 164 10.63 -6.69 18.57
N ALA A 165 10.54 -8.02 18.63
CA ALA A 165 11.50 -8.89 19.35
C ALA A 165 11.78 -8.53 20.82
N ASN A 166 10.84 -7.91 21.55
CA ASN A 166 11.08 -7.49 22.94
C ASN A 166 11.51 -8.66 23.84
N PRO A 167 12.75 -8.69 24.37
CA PRO A 167 13.30 -9.85 25.09
C PRO A 167 12.46 -10.30 26.30
N HIS A 168 11.81 -9.36 27.00
CA HIS A 168 10.98 -9.68 28.16
C HIS A 168 9.71 -10.47 27.80
N ARG A 169 9.28 -10.40 26.54
CA ARG A 169 8.08 -11.07 26.03
C ARG A 169 8.36 -12.40 25.36
N TYR A 170 9.62 -12.82 25.24
CA TYR A 170 9.99 -14.06 24.57
C TYR A 170 9.19 -15.27 25.11
N ALA A 171 9.17 -15.46 26.43
CA ALA A 171 8.51 -16.61 27.04
C ALA A 171 6.99 -16.64 26.73
N VAL A 172 6.31 -15.49 26.74
CA VAL A 172 4.87 -15.43 26.44
C VAL A 172 4.61 -15.61 24.94
N VAL A 173 5.43 -15.04 24.06
CA VAL A 173 5.32 -15.23 22.61
C VAL A 173 5.53 -16.70 22.23
N ARG A 174 6.57 -17.34 22.78
CA ARG A 174 6.82 -18.78 22.58
C ARG A 174 5.66 -19.63 23.07
N ASN A 175 5.10 -19.31 24.25
CA ASN A 175 3.94 -20.03 24.78
C ASN A 175 2.69 -19.88 23.90
N ILE A 176 2.44 -18.68 23.36
CA ILE A 176 1.35 -18.44 22.40
C ILE A 176 1.56 -19.28 21.14
N CYS A 177 2.78 -19.25 20.58
CA CYS A 177 3.13 -20.02 19.39
C CYS A 177 2.98 -21.53 19.60
N GLN A 178 3.41 -22.07 20.74
CA GLN A 178 3.26 -23.49 21.07
C GLN A 178 1.79 -23.94 21.18
N ARG A 179 0.91 -23.05 21.63
CA ARG A 179 -0.52 -23.35 21.80
C ARG A 179 -1.33 -23.15 20.52
N ASN A 180 -0.93 -22.19 19.69
CA ASN A 180 -1.61 -21.84 18.44
C ASN A 180 -0.58 -21.33 17.43
N PRO A 181 0.11 -22.23 16.70
CA PRO A 181 1.18 -21.87 15.78
C PRO A 181 0.62 -21.34 14.45
N ASP A 182 -0.04 -20.17 14.49
CA ASP A 182 -0.40 -19.46 13.28
C ASP A 182 0.79 -18.66 12.72
N GLY A 183 0.71 -18.26 11.44
CA GLY A 183 1.81 -17.54 10.77
C GLY A 183 2.26 -16.27 11.51
N VAL A 184 1.35 -15.55 12.18
CA VAL A 184 1.69 -14.32 12.92
C VAL A 184 2.44 -14.66 14.22
N ALA A 185 2.04 -15.71 14.93
CA ALA A 185 2.76 -16.18 16.12
C ALA A 185 4.14 -16.73 15.77
N LEU A 186 4.25 -17.48 14.67
CA LEU A 186 5.51 -18.01 14.17
C LEU A 186 6.47 -16.88 13.75
N GLU A 187 5.99 -15.89 12.99
CA GLU A 187 6.77 -14.71 12.63
C GLU A 187 7.25 -13.94 13.87
N ALA A 188 6.37 -13.71 14.85
CA ALA A 188 6.72 -13.01 16.07
C ALA A 188 7.76 -13.78 16.90
N LEU A 189 7.72 -15.11 16.91
CA LEU A 189 8.72 -15.96 17.55
C LEU A 189 10.05 -15.92 16.78
N ALA A 190 10.02 -16.01 15.46
CA ALA A 190 11.22 -15.98 14.64
C ALA A 190 12.00 -14.67 14.73
N GLN A 191 11.36 -13.55 15.07
CA GLN A 191 12.06 -12.29 15.33
C GLN A 191 13.14 -12.39 16.43
N TYR A 192 13.01 -13.34 17.37
CA TYR A 192 14.00 -13.56 18.43
C TYR A 192 15.23 -14.37 17.97
N ARG A 193 15.14 -15.05 16.82
CA ARG A 193 16.23 -15.81 16.18
C ARG A 193 16.93 -16.80 17.12
N ARG A 194 16.14 -17.51 17.91
CA ARG A 194 16.65 -18.46 18.90
C ARG A 194 16.74 -19.88 18.33
N PRO A 195 17.91 -20.54 18.40
CA PRO A 195 18.06 -21.91 17.89
C PRO A 195 17.08 -22.92 18.50
N GLU A 196 16.67 -22.73 19.77
CA GLU A 196 15.69 -23.60 20.42
C GLU A 196 14.26 -23.54 19.84
N ASP A 197 13.97 -22.60 18.94
CA ASP A 197 12.67 -22.46 18.27
C ASP A 197 12.65 -23.08 16.87
N ILE A 198 13.81 -23.48 16.33
CA ILE A 198 13.92 -24.06 14.97
C ILE A 198 13.00 -25.27 14.81
N ALA A 199 13.03 -26.20 15.78
CA ALA A 199 12.20 -27.41 15.70
C ALA A 199 10.70 -27.09 15.69
N LEU A 200 10.27 -26.09 16.48
CA LEU A 200 8.88 -25.65 16.54
C LEU A 200 8.43 -24.99 15.23
N ILE A 201 9.26 -24.10 14.67
CA ILE A 201 9.00 -23.41 13.41
C ILE A 201 8.94 -24.43 12.27
N ARG A 202 9.94 -25.31 12.16
CA ARG A 202 10.03 -26.31 11.09
C ARG A 202 8.82 -27.26 11.07
N ALA A 203 8.29 -27.62 12.23
CA ALA A 203 7.14 -28.53 12.33
C ALA A 203 5.85 -27.99 11.67
N GLN A 204 5.78 -26.69 11.36
CA GLN A 204 4.59 -26.07 10.77
C GLN A 204 4.57 -26.07 9.23
N GLY A 205 5.61 -26.60 8.58
CA GLY A 205 5.66 -26.69 7.12
C GLY A 205 5.44 -25.34 6.44
N ASN A 206 4.53 -25.26 5.47
CA ASN A 206 4.28 -24.04 4.71
C ASN A 206 3.78 -22.86 5.56
N ALA A 207 3.19 -23.09 6.74
CA ALA A 207 2.79 -22.00 7.64
C ALA A 207 4.01 -21.30 8.28
N ALA A 208 5.20 -21.88 8.17
CA ALA A 208 6.44 -21.33 8.69
C ALA A 208 7.15 -20.37 7.73
N LEU A 209 6.69 -20.21 6.48
CA LEU A 209 7.42 -19.44 5.45
C LEU A 209 7.69 -18.00 5.88
N GLY A 210 6.68 -17.28 6.38
CA GLY A 210 6.87 -15.94 6.94
C GLY A 210 7.90 -15.91 8.08
N ALA A 211 7.91 -16.92 8.95
CA ALA A 211 8.85 -17.04 10.06
C ALA A 211 10.28 -17.30 9.59
N ILE A 212 10.47 -18.17 8.59
CA ILE A 212 11.76 -18.46 7.98
C ILE A 212 12.35 -17.18 7.36
N ALA A 213 11.54 -16.33 6.75
CA ALA A 213 12.01 -15.04 6.23
C ALA A 213 12.56 -14.09 7.32
N ARG A 214 12.14 -14.24 8.58
CA ARG A 214 12.64 -13.45 9.72
C ARG A 214 13.86 -14.08 10.39
N PHE A 215 13.95 -15.40 10.34
CA PHE A 215 15.02 -16.21 10.90
C PHE A 215 15.49 -17.26 9.89
N PRO A 216 16.25 -16.86 8.85
CA PRO A 216 16.83 -17.81 7.91
C PRO A 216 17.88 -18.66 8.62
N ASP A 217 17.66 -19.97 8.63
CA ASP A 217 18.57 -20.97 9.19
C ASP A 217 18.70 -22.14 8.20
N PRO A 218 19.90 -22.71 7.96
CA PRO A 218 20.10 -23.79 7.00
C PRO A 218 19.18 -25.00 7.21
N THR A 219 18.74 -25.25 8.44
CA THR A 219 17.83 -26.37 8.77
C THR A 219 16.44 -26.26 8.13
N PHE A 220 16.04 -25.07 7.67
CA PHE A 220 14.78 -24.87 6.93
C PHE A 220 14.93 -25.07 5.41
N TRP A 221 16.16 -25.17 4.90
CA TRP A 221 16.42 -25.27 3.47
C TRP A 221 15.69 -26.42 2.77
N PRO A 222 15.63 -27.66 3.34
CA PRO A 222 14.91 -28.76 2.72
C PRO A 222 13.42 -28.48 2.49
N LEU A 223 12.78 -27.67 3.36
CA LEU A 223 11.39 -27.26 3.19
C LEU A 223 11.24 -26.29 2.00
N LEU A 224 12.18 -25.35 1.86
CA LEU A 224 12.14 -24.37 0.76
C LEU A 224 12.41 -25.00 -0.61
N THR A 225 13.35 -25.95 -0.69
CA THR A 225 13.70 -26.61 -1.94
C THR A 225 12.67 -27.67 -2.37
N SER A 226 11.88 -28.20 -1.43
CA SER A 226 10.79 -29.15 -1.71
C SER A 226 9.44 -28.48 -1.94
N PHE A 227 9.36 -27.16 -1.87
CA PHE A 227 8.11 -26.41 -2.08
C PHE A 227 7.61 -26.59 -3.52
N ASP A 228 6.40 -27.16 -3.66
CA ASP A 228 5.79 -27.40 -4.96
C ASP A 228 5.10 -26.13 -5.50
N LEU A 229 5.80 -25.41 -6.37
CA LEU A 229 5.26 -24.23 -7.07
C LEU A 229 4.11 -24.57 -8.02
N THR A 230 4.02 -25.81 -8.53
CA THR A 230 2.99 -26.18 -9.52
C THR A 230 1.58 -26.18 -8.91
N ALA A 231 1.47 -26.45 -7.61
CA ALA A 231 0.23 -26.36 -6.85
C ALA A 231 -0.36 -24.94 -6.76
N TYR A 232 0.40 -23.91 -7.14
CA TYR A 232 -0.01 -22.51 -7.11
C TYR A 232 -0.16 -21.90 -8.50
N ALA A 233 0.06 -22.69 -9.56
CA ALA A 233 -0.14 -22.26 -10.93
C ALA A 233 -1.64 -22.25 -11.32
N GLY A 234 -2.01 -21.35 -12.23
CA GLY A 234 -3.35 -21.24 -12.80
C GLY A 234 -4.36 -20.43 -11.98
N GLU A 235 -5.41 -19.93 -12.66
CA GLU A 235 -6.41 -19.01 -12.08
C GLU A 235 -7.17 -19.62 -10.90
N ALA A 236 -7.46 -20.93 -10.96
CA ALA A 236 -8.16 -21.64 -9.89
C ALA A 236 -7.40 -21.62 -8.54
N ASN A 237 -6.08 -21.43 -8.57
CA ASN A 237 -5.22 -21.38 -7.38
C ASN A 237 -4.78 -19.96 -7.01
N ARG A 238 -5.30 -18.93 -7.69
CA ARG A 238 -4.86 -17.55 -7.53
C ARG A 238 -4.87 -17.06 -6.09
N TRP A 239 -5.94 -17.30 -5.32
CA TRP A 239 -6.01 -16.94 -3.90
C TRP A 239 -4.91 -17.61 -3.06
N ARG A 240 -4.57 -18.87 -3.35
CA ARG A 240 -3.47 -19.58 -2.65
C ARG A 240 -2.13 -18.97 -3.04
N ALA A 241 -1.93 -18.68 -4.32
CA ALA A 241 -0.72 -18.06 -4.83
C ALA A 241 -0.48 -16.69 -4.17
N GLU A 242 -1.53 -15.85 -4.12
CA GLU A 242 -1.52 -14.54 -3.47
C GLU A 242 -1.19 -14.61 -1.97
N HIS A 243 -1.49 -15.73 -1.31
CA HIS A 243 -1.21 -15.92 0.11
C HIS A 243 0.20 -16.48 0.38
N TYR A 244 0.58 -17.59 -0.27
CA TYR A 244 1.79 -18.34 0.10
C TYR A 244 3.04 -17.94 -0.69
N LEU A 245 2.92 -17.53 -1.96
CA LEU A 245 4.10 -17.17 -2.76
C LEU A 245 4.85 -15.95 -2.23
N PRO A 246 4.20 -14.89 -1.71
CA PRO A 246 4.93 -13.78 -1.10
C PRO A 246 5.78 -14.21 0.09
N GLU A 247 5.26 -15.12 0.93
CA GLU A 247 6.01 -15.64 2.07
C GLU A 247 7.15 -16.56 1.62
N TYR A 248 6.89 -17.43 0.65
CA TYR A 248 7.89 -18.34 0.08
C TYR A 248 9.07 -17.58 -0.54
N TYR A 249 8.79 -16.62 -1.43
CA TYR A 249 9.84 -15.85 -2.07
C TYR A 249 10.59 -14.97 -1.09
N ARG A 250 9.95 -14.40 -0.06
CA ARG A 250 10.65 -13.69 1.01
C ARG A 250 11.54 -14.63 1.84
N ALA A 251 11.09 -15.85 2.10
CA ALA A 251 11.89 -16.85 2.81
C ALA A 251 13.16 -17.19 2.03
N LEU A 252 13.05 -17.48 0.73
CA LEU A 252 14.20 -17.68 -0.16
C LEU A 252 15.13 -16.45 -0.21
N ALA A 253 14.56 -15.26 -0.39
CA ALA A 253 15.30 -14.00 -0.49
C ALA A 253 16.02 -13.62 0.82
N SER A 254 15.59 -14.16 1.97
CA SER A 254 16.18 -13.83 3.26
C SER A 254 17.57 -14.44 3.48
N TYR A 255 17.93 -15.53 2.78
CA TYR A 255 19.22 -16.21 2.94
C TYR A 255 20.41 -15.43 2.39
N ARG A 256 20.24 -14.73 1.27
CA ARG A 256 21.30 -13.89 0.64
C ARG A 256 22.62 -14.62 0.35
N THR A 257 22.58 -15.96 0.24
CA THR A 257 23.74 -16.79 -0.09
C THR A 257 23.81 -17.06 -1.59
N THR A 258 25.01 -17.38 -2.09
CA THR A 258 25.21 -17.81 -3.48
C THR A 258 24.35 -19.01 -3.84
N GLU A 259 24.17 -19.95 -2.89
CA GLU A 259 23.29 -21.12 -3.05
C GLU A 259 21.83 -20.70 -3.26
N ALA A 260 21.30 -19.81 -2.40
CA ALA A 260 19.92 -19.36 -2.50
C ALA A 260 19.67 -18.59 -3.80
N ILE A 261 20.62 -17.73 -4.21
CA ILE A 261 20.54 -17.01 -5.48
C ILE A 261 20.58 -17.96 -6.67
N GLY A 262 21.51 -18.94 -6.65
CA GLY A 262 21.61 -19.96 -7.68
C GLY A 262 20.32 -20.76 -7.82
N PHE A 263 19.70 -21.13 -6.69
CA PHE A 263 18.41 -21.82 -6.67
C PHE A 263 17.28 -20.95 -7.25
N ILE A 264 17.14 -19.70 -6.81
CA ILE A 264 16.11 -18.79 -7.33
C ILE A 264 16.29 -18.56 -8.84
N ARG A 265 17.53 -18.33 -9.30
CA ARG A 265 17.85 -18.19 -10.73
C ARG A 265 17.50 -19.44 -11.52
N SER A 266 17.82 -20.62 -10.98
CA SER A 266 17.46 -21.89 -11.60
C SER A 266 15.94 -22.01 -11.75
N LEU A 267 15.17 -21.67 -10.72
CA LEU A 267 13.71 -21.69 -10.81
C LEU A 267 13.20 -20.71 -11.88
N TYR A 268 13.77 -19.51 -11.94
CA TYR A 268 13.38 -18.47 -12.89
C TYR A 268 13.66 -18.88 -14.34
N HIS A 269 14.90 -19.28 -14.66
CA HIS A 269 15.27 -19.67 -16.02
C HIS A 269 14.63 -20.98 -16.49
N GLN A 270 14.23 -21.86 -15.56
CA GLN A 270 13.44 -23.05 -15.88
C GLN A 270 11.93 -22.76 -16.07
N GLY A 271 11.50 -21.49 -15.96
CA GLY A 271 10.09 -21.12 -16.06
C GLY A 271 9.22 -21.66 -14.91
N ARG A 272 9.83 -21.99 -13.77
CA ARG A 272 9.13 -22.56 -12.60
C ARG A 272 8.63 -21.50 -11.63
N ILE A 273 9.06 -20.25 -11.77
CA ILE A 273 8.55 -19.13 -10.95
C ILE A 273 7.10 -18.84 -11.35
N VAL A 274 6.22 -18.86 -10.35
CA VAL A 274 4.81 -18.51 -10.50
C VAL A 274 4.68 -17.04 -10.09
N GLN A 275 4.15 -16.20 -10.97
CA GLN A 275 4.03 -14.75 -10.77
C GLN A 275 5.38 -14.06 -10.47
N PRO A 276 6.25 -13.86 -11.48
CA PRO A 276 7.57 -13.22 -11.32
C PRO A 276 7.56 -11.85 -10.61
N ALA A 277 6.45 -11.11 -10.64
CA ALA A 277 6.29 -9.86 -9.91
C ALA A 277 6.35 -10.03 -8.38
N ILE A 278 5.76 -11.09 -7.83
CA ILE A 278 5.85 -11.37 -6.38
C ILE A 278 7.31 -11.65 -6.01
N LEU A 279 8.02 -12.41 -6.85
CA LEU A 279 9.45 -12.64 -6.66
C LEU A 279 10.21 -11.31 -6.69
N ALA A 280 9.99 -10.46 -7.69
CA ALA A 280 10.66 -9.16 -7.80
C ALA A 280 10.48 -8.30 -6.54
N VAL A 281 9.27 -8.26 -5.97
CA VAL A 281 8.98 -7.59 -4.70
C VAL A 281 9.77 -8.20 -3.55
N ALA A 282 9.72 -9.52 -3.39
CA ALA A 282 10.43 -10.21 -2.32
C ALA A 282 11.95 -9.97 -2.37
N LEU A 283 12.54 -9.97 -3.57
CA LEU A 283 13.95 -9.65 -3.78
C LEU A 283 14.25 -8.18 -3.46
N ALA A 284 13.42 -7.25 -3.91
CA ALA A 284 13.59 -5.82 -3.68
C ALA A 284 13.47 -5.41 -2.21
N ASP A 285 12.53 -6.03 -1.47
CA ASP A 285 12.30 -5.80 -0.04
C ASP A 285 13.56 -6.09 0.82
N THR A 286 14.47 -6.96 0.34
CA THR A 286 15.72 -7.24 1.06
C THR A 286 16.69 -6.07 1.08
N GLN A 287 16.55 -5.15 0.11
CA GLN A 287 17.48 -4.05 -0.20
C GLN A 287 18.93 -4.50 -0.41
N ASP A 288 19.15 -5.78 -0.74
CA ASP A 288 20.47 -6.38 -0.83
C ASP A 288 21.00 -6.38 -2.28
N PRO A 289 22.18 -5.80 -2.57
CA PRO A 289 22.76 -5.77 -3.92
C PRO A 289 23.03 -7.15 -4.50
N VAL A 290 23.08 -8.20 -3.68
CA VAL A 290 23.31 -9.58 -4.13
C VAL A 290 22.24 -10.06 -5.12
N TYR A 291 21.06 -9.44 -5.11
CA TYR A 291 19.96 -9.73 -6.03
C TYR A 291 19.88 -8.79 -7.25
N ASP A 292 20.74 -7.76 -7.35
CA ASP A 292 20.65 -6.74 -8.41
C ASP A 292 20.70 -7.37 -9.81
N ALA A 293 21.58 -8.33 -10.05
CA ALA A 293 21.68 -8.99 -11.35
C ALA A 293 20.41 -9.76 -11.72
N LEU A 294 19.80 -10.49 -10.78
CA LEU A 294 18.52 -11.17 -11.04
C LEU A 294 17.36 -10.18 -11.23
N LEU A 295 17.35 -9.06 -10.49
CA LEU A 295 16.38 -7.98 -10.68
C LEU A 295 16.54 -7.31 -12.07
N LEU A 296 17.76 -7.19 -12.57
CA LEU A 296 18.02 -6.73 -13.93
C LEU A 296 17.55 -7.74 -14.99
N ASP A 297 17.69 -9.04 -14.74
CA ASP A 297 17.17 -10.10 -15.63
C ASP A 297 15.63 -10.05 -15.71
N LEU A 298 14.96 -9.90 -14.56
CA LEU A 298 13.52 -9.69 -14.45
C LEU A 298 13.06 -8.41 -15.16
N TRP A 299 13.86 -7.34 -15.09
CA TRP A 299 13.57 -6.11 -15.82
C TRP A 299 13.70 -6.30 -17.34
N ALA A 300 14.78 -6.92 -17.80
CA ALA A 300 15.03 -7.12 -19.23
C ALA A 300 14.00 -8.04 -19.88
N THR A 301 13.56 -9.07 -19.16
CA THR A 301 12.69 -10.14 -19.69
C THR A 301 11.21 -9.88 -19.41
N ASP A 302 10.86 -9.53 -18.17
CA ASP A 302 9.46 -9.42 -17.71
C ASP A 302 8.99 -7.98 -17.51
N LYS A 303 9.84 -6.97 -17.79
CA LYS A 303 9.54 -5.54 -17.52
C LYS A 303 9.26 -5.23 -16.05
N LEU A 304 9.81 -6.01 -15.13
CA LEU A 304 9.60 -5.83 -13.70
C LEU A 304 10.71 -4.98 -13.08
N MET A 305 10.43 -3.70 -12.86
CA MET A 305 11.31 -2.82 -12.08
C MET A 305 10.52 -2.04 -11.02
N LEU A 306 11.01 -2.11 -9.78
CA LEU A 306 10.45 -1.39 -8.64
C LEU A 306 11.21 -0.09 -8.41
N LEU A 307 10.51 0.99 -8.04
CA LEU A 307 11.10 2.31 -7.83
C LEU A 307 12.29 2.30 -6.83
N PRO A 308 12.22 1.62 -5.66
CA PRO A 308 13.35 1.55 -4.75
C PRO A 308 14.59 0.89 -5.37
N VAL A 309 14.39 -0.13 -6.21
CA VAL A 309 15.48 -0.82 -6.92
C VAL A 309 16.08 0.10 -7.97
N ALA A 310 15.25 0.75 -8.79
CA ALA A 310 15.73 1.69 -9.81
C ALA A 310 16.52 2.85 -9.18
N LYS A 311 16.01 3.44 -8.09
CA LYS A 311 16.71 4.49 -7.32
C LYS A 311 18.06 3.99 -6.80
N ARG A 312 18.10 2.80 -6.20
CA ARG A 312 19.33 2.19 -5.68
C ARG A 312 20.34 1.99 -6.80
N LEU A 313 19.96 1.31 -7.89
CA LEU A 313 20.82 1.04 -9.04
C LEU A 313 21.37 2.32 -9.68
N ALA A 314 20.52 3.32 -9.88
CA ALA A 314 20.92 4.63 -10.40
C ALA A 314 21.96 5.31 -9.51
N THR A 315 21.87 5.12 -8.19
CA THR A 315 22.79 5.70 -7.21
C THR A 315 24.09 4.91 -7.07
N THR A 316 24.01 3.58 -6.99
CA THR A 316 25.16 2.72 -6.65
C THR A 316 25.94 2.26 -7.88
N GLN A 317 25.30 2.16 -9.03
CA GLN A 317 25.88 1.63 -10.27
C GLN A 317 25.44 2.45 -11.51
N PRO A 318 25.64 3.78 -11.52
CA PRO A 318 24.97 4.70 -12.45
C PRO A 318 25.13 4.34 -13.93
N ALA A 319 26.35 4.03 -14.38
CA ALA A 319 26.61 3.68 -15.79
C ALA A 319 26.01 2.32 -16.18
N ALA A 320 26.05 1.33 -15.27
CA ALA A 320 25.45 0.03 -15.52
C ALA A 320 23.92 0.11 -15.50
N ALA A 321 23.36 0.88 -14.56
CA ALA A 321 21.94 1.14 -14.46
C ALA A 321 21.40 1.84 -15.71
N ALA A 322 22.09 2.86 -16.22
CA ALA A 322 21.71 3.51 -17.49
C ALA A 322 21.61 2.49 -18.64
N ARG A 323 22.64 1.65 -18.84
CA ARG A 323 22.60 0.61 -19.88
C ARG A 323 21.45 -0.38 -19.68
N ALA A 324 21.23 -0.83 -18.45
CA ALA A 324 20.18 -1.79 -18.14
C ALA A 324 18.77 -1.19 -18.28
N PHE A 325 18.58 0.09 -17.92
CA PHE A 325 17.34 0.83 -18.14
C PHE A 325 17.06 0.96 -19.63
N ALA A 326 18.03 1.38 -20.45
CA ALA A 326 17.86 1.42 -21.89
C ALA A 326 17.48 0.04 -22.45
N GLN A 327 18.22 -1.01 -22.07
CA GLN A 327 17.95 -2.37 -22.54
C GLN A 327 16.53 -2.82 -22.22
N GLY A 328 16.08 -2.65 -20.97
CA GLY A 328 14.71 -3.04 -20.60
C GLY A 328 13.64 -2.10 -21.14
N LEU A 329 13.90 -0.82 -21.40
CA LEU A 329 12.93 0.03 -22.11
C LEU A 329 12.86 -0.28 -23.61
N LEU A 330 13.92 -0.85 -24.21
CA LEU A 330 13.97 -1.21 -25.63
C LEU A 330 13.59 -2.67 -25.90
N ALA A 331 13.62 -3.56 -24.90
CA ALA A 331 13.22 -4.94 -25.11
C ALA A 331 11.73 -5.03 -25.53
N PRO A 332 11.34 -6.02 -26.33
CA PRO A 332 9.94 -6.21 -26.71
C PRO A 332 9.09 -6.66 -25.51
N GLY A 333 7.77 -6.61 -25.68
CA GLY A 333 6.80 -7.08 -24.68
C GLY A 333 5.99 -5.94 -24.05
N PRO A 334 4.77 -6.22 -23.55
CA PRO A 334 3.96 -5.23 -22.88
C PRO A 334 4.61 -4.81 -21.56
N TYR A 335 4.47 -3.53 -21.21
CA TYR A 335 4.59 -3.09 -19.82
C TYR A 335 3.35 -3.59 -19.11
N GLU A 336 3.33 -4.86 -18.68
CA GLU A 336 2.13 -5.46 -18.11
C GLU A 336 1.58 -4.59 -16.97
N PRO A 337 0.37 -4.03 -17.11
CA PRO A 337 -0.33 -3.52 -15.96
C PRO A 337 -0.76 -4.76 -15.18
N GLN A 338 0.06 -5.23 -14.24
CA GLN A 338 -0.38 -6.30 -13.35
C GLN A 338 -1.49 -5.74 -12.45
N GLU A 339 -2.72 -5.85 -12.94
CA GLU A 339 -3.95 -5.47 -12.25
C GLU A 339 -4.08 -6.16 -10.89
N ALA A 340 -3.40 -7.31 -10.71
CA ALA A 340 -3.43 -8.11 -9.48
C ALA A 340 -2.83 -7.40 -8.26
N TYR A 341 -1.95 -6.40 -8.43
CA TYR A 341 -1.36 -5.69 -7.30
C TYR A 341 -1.25 -4.21 -7.58
N SER A 342 -2.33 -3.48 -7.28
CA SER A 342 -2.37 -2.00 -7.32
C SER A 342 -1.26 -1.34 -6.49
N TYR A 343 -0.61 -2.06 -5.57
CA TYR A 343 0.53 -1.62 -4.77
C TYR A 343 1.88 -1.67 -5.50
N TYR A 344 2.01 -2.39 -6.61
CA TYR A 344 3.29 -2.64 -7.30
C TYR A 344 3.26 -2.25 -8.80
N ARG A 345 2.38 -1.31 -9.17
CA ARG A 345 2.39 -0.76 -10.53
C ARG A 345 3.77 -0.17 -10.84
N LEU A 346 4.21 -0.28 -12.09
CA LEU A 346 5.20 0.64 -12.67
C LEU A 346 4.67 2.05 -12.39
N ASP A 347 5.18 2.65 -11.33
CA ASP A 347 4.84 4.00 -10.91
C ASP A 347 5.23 4.93 -12.05
N GLU A 348 4.42 5.97 -12.32
CA GLU A 348 4.78 7.02 -13.28
C GLU A 348 6.22 7.53 -13.00
N GLN A 349 6.62 7.51 -11.74
CA GLN A 349 7.96 7.84 -11.25
C GLN A 349 9.08 6.89 -11.71
N VAL A 350 8.83 5.61 -12.02
CA VAL A 350 9.88 4.66 -12.40
C VAL A 350 10.42 4.96 -13.80
N ILE A 351 9.55 5.05 -14.81
CA ILE A 351 10.01 5.36 -16.18
C ILE A 351 10.59 6.77 -16.24
N ASP A 352 9.98 7.74 -15.54
CA ASP A 352 10.51 9.10 -15.48
C ASP A 352 11.93 9.13 -14.87
N LEU A 353 12.15 8.40 -13.77
CA LEU A 353 13.48 8.22 -13.19
C LEU A 353 14.45 7.56 -14.16
N MET A 354 14.03 6.49 -14.84
CA MET A 354 14.90 5.79 -15.80
C MET A 354 15.30 6.68 -16.97
N LEU A 355 14.34 7.39 -17.58
CA LEU A 355 14.58 8.30 -18.69
C LEU A 355 15.43 9.49 -18.25
N GLY A 356 15.17 10.06 -17.07
CA GLY A 356 15.99 11.12 -16.49
C GLY A 356 17.43 10.66 -16.23
N HIS A 357 17.61 9.43 -15.72
CA HIS A 357 18.93 8.83 -15.52
C HIS A 357 19.64 8.57 -16.86
N LEU A 358 18.91 8.06 -17.86
CA LEU A 358 19.42 7.90 -19.22
C LEU A 358 19.85 9.24 -19.82
N GLN A 359 19.07 10.31 -19.65
CA GLN A 359 19.39 11.64 -20.16
C GLN A 359 20.72 12.17 -19.63
N GLN A 360 21.10 11.83 -18.39
CA GLN A 360 22.35 12.24 -17.78
C GLN A 360 23.57 11.46 -18.29
N HIS A 361 23.37 10.23 -18.78
CA HIS A 361 24.46 9.31 -19.15
C HIS A 361 24.60 9.07 -20.66
N ASP A 362 23.47 9.06 -21.38
CA ASP A 362 23.39 8.89 -22.83
C ASP A 362 22.10 9.55 -23.36
N SER A 363 22.17 10.86 -23.57
CA SER A 363 21.04 11.66 -24.06
C SER A 363 20.54 11.24 -25.44
N ALA A 364 21.39 10.61 -26.27
CA ALA A 364 21.01 10.15 -27.59
C ALA A 364 20.06 8.94 -27.50
N LEU A 365 20.32 8.02 -26.56
CA LEU A 365 19.47 6.86 -26.31
C LEU A 365 18.06 7.23 -25.86
N VAL A 366 17.87 8.33 -25.12
CA VAL A 366 16.54 8.77 -24.67
C VAL A 366 15.57 8.95 -25.85
N SER A 367 16.04 9.56 -26.95
CA SER A 367 15.24 9.73 -28.16
C SER A 367 14.93 8.39 -28.83
N VAL A 368 15.85 7.43 -28.80
CA VAL A 368 15.63 6.08 -29.35
C VAL A 368 14.55 5.36 -28.55
N VAL A 369 14.69 5.36 -27.22
CA VAL A 369 13.75 4.75 -26.27
C VAL A 369 12.35 5.34 -26.42
N CYS A 370 12.23 6.68 -26.42
CA CYS A 370 10.93 7.33 -26.52
C CYS A 370 10.27 7.03 -27.87
N ARG A 371 11.01 7.11 -28.99
CA ARG A 371 10.47 6.80 -30.32
C ARG A 371 9.90 5.38 -30.39
N GLN A 372 10.68 4.39 -29.96
CA GLN A 372 10.26 3.00 -30.01
C GLN A 372 9.02 2.78 -29.14
N ASN A 373 9.02 3.27 -27.91
CA ASN A 373 7.92 3.02 -26.99
C ASN A 373 6.66 3.81 -27.33
N ILE A 374 6.77 4.99 -27.95
CA ILE A 374 5.59 5.69 -28.48
C ILE A 374 4.89 4.84 -29.56
N GLN A 375 5.65 4.05 -30.33
CA GLN A 375 5.08 3.18 -31.37
C GLN A 375 4.45 1.89 -30.83
N THR A 376 4.98 1.35 -29.73
CA THR A 376 4.61 0.01 -29.25
C THR A 376 3.79 -0.01 -27.96
N ALA A 377 3.93 1.00 -27.10
CA ALA A 377 3.22 1.06 -25.83
C ALA A 377 1.74 1.46 -26.01
N SER A 378 0.96 1.26 -24.96
CA SER A 378 -0.44 1.66 -24.86
C SER A 378 -0.74 2.22 -23.48
N PHE A 379 -1.82 2.99 -23.36
CA PHE A 379 -2.37 3.49 -22.10
C PHE A 379 -1.34 4.23 -21.23
N THR A 380 -1.26 3.94 -19.93
CA THR A 380 -0.40 4.66 -18.97
C THR A 380 1.08 4.68 -19.40
N PRO A 381 1.73 3.57 -19.79
CA PRO A 381 3.09 3.61 -20.32
C PRO A 381 3.26 4.57 -21.51
N LEU A 382 2.36 4.54 -22.50
CA LEU A 382 2.42 5.45 -23.65
C LEU A 382 2.35 6.91 -23.21
N LYS A 383 1.41 7.25 -22.32
CA LYS A 383 1.29 8.60 -21.74
C LYS A 383 2.61 9.03 -21.09
N MET A 384 3.29 8.15 -20.34
CA MET A 384 4.55 8.49 -19.65
C MET A 384 5.66 8.87 -20.62
N PHE A 385 5.84 8.11 -21.72
CA PHE A 385 6.83 8.47 -22.76
C PHE A 385 6.47 9.76 -23.49
N LEU A 386 5.18 9.99 -23.75
CA LEU A 386 4.68 11.20 -24.39
C LEU A 386 4.87 12.44 -23.51
N GLU A 387 4.56 12.35 -22.22
CA GLU A 387 4.79 13.42 -21.26
C GLU A 387 6.27 13.76 -21.12
N TYR A 388 7.13 12.74 -21.06
CA TYR A 388 8.57 12.96 -21.04
C TYR A 388 9.04 13.64 -22.32
N ALA A 389 8.61 13.16 -23.49
CA ALA A 389 8.96 13.76 -24.79
C ALA A 389 8.50 15.21 -24.90
N ARG A 390 7.28 15.54 -24.43
CA ARG A 390 6.76 16.90 -24.36
C ARG A 390 7.61 17.79 -23.44
N ARG A 391 7.85 17.34 -22.20
CA ARG A 391 8.57 18.12 -21.18
C ARG A 391 9.99 18.46 -21.62
N HIS A 392 10.65 17.52 -22.32
CA HIS A 392 12.02 17.66 -22.78
C HIS A 392 12.14 18.06 -24.27
N GLN A 393 11.02 18.43 -24.91
CA GLN A 393 10.97 18.90 -26.31
C GLN A 393 11.70 17.94 -27.29
N LEU A 394 11.47 16.64 -27.16
CA LEU A 394 12.08 15.59 -27.98
C LEU A 394 11.45 15.55 -29.38
N THR A 395 11.73 16.56 -30.20
CA THR A 395 11.18 16.71 -31.56
C THR A 395 11.55 15.56 -32.49
N SER A 396 12.59 14.78 -32.18
CA SER A 396 12.92 13.52 -32.84
C SER A 396 11.77 12.50 -32.81
N CYS A 397 10.83 12.61 -31.85
CA CYS A 397 9.69 11.71 -31.70
C CYS A 397 8.50 12.03 -32.62
N LYS A 398 8.52 13.15 -33.35
CA LYS A 398 7.39 13.59 -34.22
C LYS A 398 6.93 12.51 -35.18
N ALA A 399 7.86 11.90 -35.92
CA ALA A 399 7.55 10.86 -36.90
C ALA A 399 6.91 9.61 -36.25
N ALA A 400 7.39 9.22 -35.06
CA ALA A 400 6.84 8.10 -34.31
C ALA A 400 5.40 8.37 -33.83
N ILE A 401 5.14 9.58 -33.33
CA ILE A 401 3.80 10.02 -32.89
C ILE A 401 2.83 10.02 -34.07
N MET A 402 3.22 10.61 -35.21
CA MET A 402 2.38 10.67 -36.41
C MET A 402 2.10 9.28 -36.97
N ALA A 403 3.11 8.41 -37.04
CA ALA A 403 2.93 7.03 -37.44
C ALA A 403 1.98 6.28 -36.50
N ARG A 404 2.06 6.50 -35.19
CA ARG A 404 1.17 5.89 -34.20
C ARG A 404 -0.27 6.37 -34.34
N LEU A 405 -0.51 7.67 -34.58
CA LEU A 405 -1.85 8.24 -34.78
C LEU A 405 -2.59 7.69 -36.01
N GLN A 406 -1.86 7.18 -37.01
CA GLN A 406 -2.43 6.53 -38.20
C GLN A 406 -2.94 5.10 -37.91
N GLN A 407 -2.62 4.55 -36.74
CA GLN A 407 -3.07 3.22 -36.31
C GLN A 407 -4.35 3.31 -35.48
N PRO A 408 -5.07 2.19 -35.28
CA PRO A 408 -6.15 2.13 -34.29
C PRO A 408 -5.62 2.41 -32.88
N ASN A 409 -6.19 3.42 -32.23
CA ASN A 409 -5.84 3.86 -30.87
C ASN A 409 -7.11 3.99 -30.02
N SER A 410 -6.94 3.90 -28.70
CA SER A 410 -8.00 4.31 -27.78
C SER A 410 -8.19 5.84 -27.82
N PRO A 411 -9.35 6.37 -27.39
CA PRO A 411 -9.51 7.82 -27.21
C PRO A 411 -8.44 8.44 -26.31
N PHE A 412 -8.04 7.71 -25.25
CA PHE A 412 -6.99 8.11 -24.31
C PHE A 412 -5.63 8.26 -25.00
N ASP A 413 -5.21 7.25 -25.75
CA ASP A 413 -3.93 7.27 -26.47
C ASP A 413 -3.92 8.36 -27.54
N THR A 414 -5.02 8.45 -28.31
CA THR A 414 -5.18 9.46 -29.37
C THR A 414 -5.06 10.88 -28.80
N PHE A 415 -5.67 11.14 -27.64
CA PHE A 415 -5.62 12.44 -27.00
C PHE A 415 -4.19 12.82 -26.63
N HIS A 416 -3.48 11.94 -25.92
CA HIS A 416 -2.11 12.24 -25.47
C HIS A 416 -1.11 12.32 -26.63
N LEU A 417 -1.31 11.52 -27.69
CA LEU A 417 -0.50 11.62 -28.92
C LEU A 417 -0.69 12.98 -29.60
N ALA A 418 -1.95 13.42 -29.78
CA ALA A 418 -2.27 14.71 -30.38
C ALA A 418 -1.78 15.89 -29.52
N GLU A 419 -2.00 15.83 -28.21
CA GLU A 419 -1.51 16.82 -27.25
C GLU A 419 0.01 16.98 -27.34
N THR A 420 0.73 15.86 -27.40
CA THR A 420 2.20 15.87 -27.48
C THR A 420 2.68 16.40 -28.83
N ALA A 421 2.07 15.99 -29.95
CA ALA A 421 2.41 16.51 -31.27
C ALA A 421 2.27 18.04 -31.35
N LEU A 422 1.18 18.57 -30.80
CA LEU A 422 0.90 20.01 -30.78
C LEU A 422 1.85 20.78 -29.86
N SER A 423 2.30 20.17 -28.76
CA SER A 423 3.23 20.80 -27.82
C SER A 423 4.63 21.09 -28.38
N PHE A 424 4.97 20.53 -29.55
CA PHE A 424 6.22 20.83 -30.25
C PHE A 424 6.15 22.11 -31.09
N HIS A 425 4.98 22.76 -31.18
CA HIS A 425 4.76 24.01 -31.90
C HIS A 425 5.29 24.00 -33.35
N ASP A 426 5.21 22.85 -34.01
CA ASP A 426 5.67 22.68 -35.40
C ASP A 426 4.52 22.92 -36.38
N PRO A 427 4.54 24.03 -37.14
CA PRO A 427 3.45 24.35 -38.06
C PRO A 427 3.25 23.28 -39.15
N SER A 428 4.29 22.53 -39.50
CA SER A 428 4.22 21.50 -40.54
C SER A 428 3.39 20.28 -40.13
N LEU A 429 3.25 20.02 -38.83
CA LEU A 429 2.49 18.87 -38.32
C LEU A 429 0.99 19.13 -38.29
N LYS A 430 0.56 20.39 -38.14
CA LYS A 430 -0.84 20.76 -37.91
C LYS A 430 -1.78 20.25 -39.02
N PRO A 431 -1.49 20.43 -40.33
CA PRO A 431 -2.35 19.92 -41.40
C PRO A 431 -2.46 18.39 -41.39
N GLU A 432 -1.35 17.69 -41.17
CA GLU A 432 -1.34 16.23 -41.14
C GLU A 432 -2.10 15.69 -39.92
N LEU A 433 -1.90 16.28 -38.75
CA LEU A 433 -2.63 15.92 -37.52
C LEU A 433 -4.14 16.10 -37.69
N ILE A 434 -4.57 17.23 -38.26
CA ILE A 434 -5.99 17.49 -38.56
C ILE A 434 -6.55 16.40 -39.48
N ARG A 435 -5.82 16.07 -40.54
CA ARG A 435 -6.21 15.02 -41.49
C ARG A 435 -6.39 13.67 -40.80
N VAL A 436 -5.42 13.26 -39.98
CA VAL A 436 -5.43 11.96 -39.28
C VAL A 436 -6.55 11.92 -38.22
N LEU A 437 -6.71 12.97 -37.42
CA LEU A 437 -7.79 13.05 -36.42
C LEU A 437 -9.18 13.07 -37.06
N THR A 438 -9.33 13.72 -38.21
CA THR A 438 -10.59 13.70 -38.97
C THR A 438 -10.89 12.30 -39.50
N LEU A 439 -9.90 11.63 -40.09
CA LEU A 439 -10.03 10.28 -40.63
C LEU A 439 -10.45 9.27 -39.56
N HIS A 440 -9.89 9.40 -38.35
CA HIS A 440 -10.16 8.50 -37.23
C HIS A 440 -11.17 9.08 -36.22
N ARG A 441 -12.01 10.03 -36.60
CA ARG A 441 -12.91 10.73 -35.65
C ARG A 441 -13.76 9.79 -34.80
N SER A 442 -14.31 8.74 -35.40
CA SER A 442 -15.15 7.76 -34.70
C SER A 442 -14.40 6.97 -33.61
N SER A 443 -13.06 6.91 -33.64
CA SER A 443 -12.28 6.18 -32.64
C SER A 443 -12.13 6.96 -31.33
N TRP A 444 -12.12 8.30 -31.39
CA TRP A 444 -11.86 9.19 -30.24
C TRP A 444 -13.05 10.10 -29.85
N ASP A 445 -13.99 10.39 -30.75
CA ASP A 445 -15.18 11.22 -30.50
C ASP A 445 -16.31 10.40 -29.84
N ARG A 446 -16.00 9.74 -28.72
CA ARG A 446 -16.92 8.87 -27.97
C ARG A 446 -16.66 8.94 -26.46
N TYR A 447 -17.67 8.55 -25.68
CA TYR A 447 -17.65 8.65 -24.21
C TYR A 447 -17.43 10.09 -23.75
N ASN A 448 -16.57 10.31 -22.74
CA ASN A 448 -16.31 11.62 -22.14
C ASN A 448 -15.12 12.37 -22.79
N TRP A 449 -14.54 11.82 -23.85
CA TRP A 449 -13.40 12.42 -24.56
C TRP A 449 -13.72 13.62 -25.48
N PRO A 450 -14.92 13.78 -26.07
CA PRO A 450 -15.21 14.90 -26.96
C PRO A 450 -14.92 16.27 -26.33
N GLU A 451 -15.22 16.44 -25.03
CA GLU A 451 -14.95 17.70 -24.33
C GLU A 451 -13.44 17.96 -24.17
N ALA A 452 -12.66 16.93 -23.85
CA ALA A 452 -11.20 17.04 -23.74
C ALA A 452 -10.58 17.44 -25.09
N PHE A 453 -10.99 16.79 -26.18
CA PHE A 453 -10.53 17.14 -27.53
C PHE A 453 -10.96 18.55 -27.95
N ARG A 454 -12.18 19.00 -27.65
CA ARG A 454 -12.62 20.38 -27.92
C ARG A 454 -11.73 21.40 -27.19
N LYS A 455 -11.40 21.14 -25.92
CA LYS A 455 -10.47 22.00 -25.16
C LYS A 455 -9.08 22.02 -25.80
N LEU A 456 -8.56 20.85 -26.18
CA LEU A 456 -7.26 20.74 -26.86
C LEU A 456 -7.25 21.49 -28.19
N PHE A 457 -8.30 21.34 -29.01
CA PHE A 457 -8.42 22.00 -30.32
C PHE A 457 -8.57 23.51 -30.19
N ALA A 458 -9.40 23.98 -29.26
CA ALA A 458 -9.56 25.41 -29.00
C ALA A 458 -8.24 26.04 -28.55
N ALA A 459 -7.48 25.37 -27.67
CA ALA A 459 -6.18 25.84 -27.21
C ALA A 459 -5.10 25.91 -28.31
N ASN A 460 -5.30 25.22 -29.45
CA ASN A 460 -4.33 25.13 -30.54
C ASN A 460 -4.86 25.66 -31.89
N ASP A 461 -5.98 26.39 -31.85
CA ASP A 461 -6.62 26.98 -33.04
C ASP A 461 -6.91 25.93 -34.14
N ILE A 462 -7.46 24.78 -33.74
CA ILE A 462 -7.82 23.69 -34.65
C ILE A 462 -9.33 23.68 -34.86
N HIS A 463 -9.73 23.78 -36.13
CA HIS A 463 -11.12 23.66 -36.55
C HIS A 463 -11.32 22.35 -37.34
N LEU A 464 -12.01 21.39 -36.72
CA LEU A 464 -12.49 20.20 -37.44
C LEU A 464 -13.88 20.51 -38.01
N ALA A 465 -14.15 20.08 -39.24
CA ALA A 465 -15.50 20.17 -39.83
C ALA A 465 -16.52 19.52 -38.89
N ALA A 466 -17.73 20.08 -38.77
CA ALA A 466 -18.77 19.51 -37.91
C ALA A 466 -19.08 18.06 -38.32
N SER A 467 -19.31 17.17 -37.34
CA SER A 467 -19.81 15.84 -37.68
C SER A 467 -21.18 15.98 -38.34
N PRO A 468 -21.51 15.16 -39.35
CA PRO A 468 -22.91 14.94 -39.68
C PRO A 468 -23.63 14.45 -38.41
N PRO A 469 -24.87 14.91 -38.16
CA PRO A 469 -25.59 14.55 -36.94
C PRO A 469 -25.65 13.03 -36.77
N THR A 470 -25.20 12.54 -35.61
CA THR A 470 -25.35 11.13 -35.25
C THR A 470 -26.84 10.78 -35.27
N PRO A 471 -27.27 9.70 -35.95
CA PRO A 471 -28.64 9.23 -35.88
C PRO A 471 -28.95 8.97 -34.40
N GLU A 472 -29.94 9.65 -33.85
CA GLU A 472 -30.36 9.49 -32.47
C GLU A 472 -30.57 8.00 -32.18
N SER A 473 -29.80 7.46 -31.22
CA SER A 473 -30.00 6.12 -30.70
C SER A 473 -31.37 6.08 -30.02
N LYS A 474 -32.36 5.53 -30.73
CA LYS A 474 -33.66 5.13 -30.15
C LYS A 474 -33.50 4.03 -29.14
#